data_AF-A0A7J7INE6-F1
#
_entry.id   AF-A0A7J7INE6-F1
#
_cell.length_a   1.000
_cell.length_b   1.000
_cell.length_c   1.000
_cell.angle_alpha   90.00
_cell.angle_beta   90.00
_cell.angle_gamma   90.00
#
_symmetry.space_group_name_H-M   'P 1'
#
loop_
_entity.id
_entity.type
_entity.pdbx_description
1 polymer ?
#
loop_
_entity_poly.entity_id
_entity_poly.type
_entity_poly.pdbx_seq_one_letter_code
_entity_poly.pdbx_strand_id
1 'polypeptide(L)'
;MNKVAQVLGMSPMRVYEVATFYTMFNTVPIGKYNVQVCTTTPCMLRGAYDILRACEEESGAHCGGDSPDGLFHVMEVECLGACANAPMMQINDDCYEDLTPERAKLVLKSFRDGKPHKPGPQNARKNSMGIMGKTTLMEEPPAPYCREL
;
A
#
# COMPACT_ATOMS: atom_id res chain seq x y z
N MET A 1 -24.01 -3.40 -1.24
CA MET A 1 -24.51 -2.08 -0.75
C MET A 1 -25.92 -2.18 -0.17
N ASN A 2 -26.95 -2.62 -0.92
CA ASN A 2 -28.33 -2.77 -0.39
C ASN A 2 -28.44 -3.59 0.91
N LYS A 3 -27.64 -4.66 1.05
CA LYS A 3 -27.65 -5.47 2.28
C LYS A 3 -27.18 -4.69 3.51
N VAL A 4 -26.17 -3.83 3.35
CA VAL A 4 -25.66 -2.97 4.44
C VAL A 4 -26.73 -1.96 4.86
N ALA A 5 -27.41 -1.35 3.89
CA ALA A 5 -28.52 -0.43 4.16
C ALA A 5 -29.65 -1.09 4.97
N GLN A 6 -29.99 -2.35 4.63
CA GLN A 6 -30.98 -3.13 5.37
C GLN A 6 -30.55 -3.40 6.82
N VAL A 7 -29.30 -3.80 7.05
CA VAL A 7 -28.78 -4.10 8.40
C VAL A 7 -28.76 -2.84 9.27
N LEU A 8 -28.45 -1.68 8.69
CA LEU A 8 -28.39 -0.41 9.42
C LEU A 8 -29.74 0.32 9.51
N GLY A 9 -30.81 -0.21 8.90
CA GLY A 9 -32.13 0.42 8.92
C GLY A 9 -32.18 1.80 8.24
N MET A 10 -31.38 2.02 7.20
CA MET A 10 -31.24 3.33 6.53
C MET A 10 -31.49 3.28 5.03
N SER A 11 -31.68 4.45 4.40
CA SER A 11 -31.90 4.54 2.94
C SER A 11 -30.67 4.03 2.17
N PRO A 12 -30.85 3.16 1.14
CA PRO A 12 -29.76 2.69 0.30
C PRO A 12 -28.94 3.81 -0.35
N MET A 13 -29.57 4.97 -0.63
CA MET A 13 -28.88 6.12 -1.23
C MET A 13 -27.70 6.61 -0.39
N ARG A 14 -27.82 6.60 0.94
CA ARG A 14 -26.72 7.01 1.83
C ARG A 14 -25.54 6.05 1.76
N VAL A 15 -25.81 4.77 1.56
CA VAL A 15 -24.74 3.76 1.39
C VAL A 15 -24.06 3.93 0.03
N TYR A 16 -24.82 4.26 -1.03
CA TYR A 16 -24.24 4.56 -2.34
C TYR A 16 -23.35 5.81 -2.29
N GLU A 17 -23.81 6.89 -1.66
CA GLU A 17 -23.01 8.10 -1.46
C GLU A 17 -21.65 7.79 -0.79
N VAL A 18 -21.67 7.04 0.31
CA VAL A 18 -20.46 6.63 1.04
C VAL A 18 -19.56 5.74 0.18
N ALA A 19 -20.14 4.76 -0.52
CA ALA A 19 -19.38 3.85 -1.37
C ALA A 19 -18.72 4.56 -2.56
N THR A 20 -19.32 5.64 -3.08
CA THR A 20 -18.72 6.46 -4.14
C THR A 20 -17.75 7.52 -3.62
N PHE A 21 -17.85 7.89 -2.34
CA PHE A 21 -17.02 8.94 -1.73
C PHE A 21 -15.66 8.42 -1.29
N TYR A 22 -15.60 7.23 -0.68
CA TYR A 22 -14.34 6.65 -0.21
C TYR A 22 -13.70 5.79 -1.30
N THR A 23 -12.47 6.13 -1.67
CA THR A 23 -11.70 5.50 -2.75
C THR A 23 -11.30 4.05 -2.47
N MET A 24 -11.38 3.59 -1.22
CA MET A 24 -11.11 2.19 -0.85
C MET A 24 -12.21 1.22 -1.31
N PHE A 25 -13.43 1.70 -1.53
CA PHE A 25 -14.52 0.83 -1.95
C PHE A 25 -14.49 0.61 -3.46
N ASN A 26 -14.03 -0.57 -3.87
CA ASN A 26 -14.09 -0.98 -5.26
C ASN A 26 -15.56 -1.24 -5.66
N THR A 27 -16.08 -0.42 -6.57
CA THR A 27 -17.45 -0.54 -7.11
C THR A 27 -17.52 -1.43 -8.35
N VAL A 28 -16.36 -1.72 -8.94
CA VAL A 28 -16.15 -2.64 -10.06
C VAL A 28 -15.33 -3.83 -9.58
N PRO A 29 -15.48 -5.02 -10.19
CA PRO A 29 -14.59 -6.14 -9.91
C PRO A 29 -13.17 -5.76 -10.34
N ILE A 30 -12.22 -5.97 -9.44
CA ILE A 30 -10.79 -5.76 -9.68
C ILE A 30 -10.04 -7.09 -9.61
N GLY A 31 -8.81 -7.12 -10.13
CA GLY A 31 -7.90 -8.25 -9.97
C GLY A 31 -7.68 -8.67 -8.52
N LYS A 32 -7.22 -9.91 -8.32
CA LYS A 32 -7.04 -10.51 -6.98
C LYS A 32 -6.12 -9.68 -6.06
N TYR A 33 -5.09 -9.06 -6.62
CA TYR A 33 -4.12 -8.25 -5.91
C TYR A 33 -4.26 -6.79 -6.35
N ASN A 34 -4.76 -5.94 -5.45
CA ASN A 34 -4.88 -4.51 -5.66
C ASN A 34 -3.55 -3.82 -5.33
N VAL A 35 -2.81 -3.42 -6.36
CA VAL A 35 -1.50 -2.75 -6.28
C VAL A 35 -1.72 -1.24 -6.34
N GLN A 36 -1.57 -0.60 -5.19
CA GLN A 36 -1.76 0.83 -4.99
C GLN A 36 -0.39 1.51 -4.85
N VAL A 37 0.02 2.29 -5.85
CA VAL A 37 1.32 2.98 -5.84
C VAL A 37 1.15 4.43 -5.41
N CYS A 38 1.85 4.85 -4.36
CA CYS A 38 1.79 6.23 -3.86
C CYS A 38 2.64 7.15 -4.73
N THR A 39 2.02 8.14 -5.38
CA THR A 39 2.70 9.11 -6.26
C THR A 39 2.69 10.55 -5.72
N THR A 40 2.27 10.74 -4.47
CA THR A 40 2.33 12.06 -3.83
C THR A 40 3.75 12.60 -3.72
N THR A 41 3.88 13.92 -3.48
CA THR A 41 5.15 14.66 -3.57
C THR A 41 6.35 13.97 -2.91
N PRO A 42 6.29 13.45 -1.66
CA PRO A 42 7.45 12.78 -1.05
C PRO A 42 7.90 11.54 -1.82
N CYS A 43 6.95 10.72 -2.30
CA CYS A 43 7.22 9.54 -3.09
C CYS A 43 7.65 9.91 -4.52
N MET A 44 7.03 10.92 -5.12
CA MET A 44 7.42 11.47 -6.43
C MET A 44 8.89 11.92 -6.43
N LEU A 45 9.32 12.68 -5.42
CA LEU A 45 10.70 13.12 -5.27
C LEU A 45 11.70 11.96 -5.12
N ARG A 46 11.21 10.80 -4.68
CA ARG A 46 11.97 9.56 -4.51
C ARG A 46 11.85 8.59 -5.70
N GLY A 47 11.20 8.98 -6.80
CA GLY A 47 11.08 8.19 -8.03
C GLY A 47 9.85 7.28 -8.11
N ALA A 48 8.73 7.62 -7.45
CA ALA A 48 7.51 6.79 -7.47
C ALA A 48 6.96 6.48 -8.86
N TYR A 49 7.08 7.39 -9.83
CA TYR A 49 6.65 7.10 -11.20
C TYR A 49 7.48 6.01 -11.87
N ASP A 50 8.74 5.84 -11.48
CA ASP A 50 9.57 4.74 -11.97
C ASP A 50 9.08 3.41 -11.39
N ILE A 51 8.59 3.42 -10.14
CA ILE A 51 7.95 2.27 -9.49
C ILE A 51 6.63 1.93 -10.19
N LEU A 52 5.79 2.92 -10.47
CA LEU A 52 4.51 2.71 -11.17
C LEU A 52 4.75 2.06 -12.54
N ARG A 53 5.66 2.61 -13.36
CA ARG A 53 6.01 2.01 -14.66
C ARG A 53 6.56 0.60 -14.52
N ALA A 54 7.40 0.34 -13.52
CA ALA A 54 7.90 -1.00 -13.26
C ALA A 54 6.78 -1.99 -12.91
N CYS A 55 5.75 -1.54 -12.17
CA CYS A 55 4.57 -2.34 -11.86
C CYS A 55 3.71 -2.60 -13.10
N GLU A 56 3.50 -1.61 -13.97
CA GLU A 56 2.79 -1.78 -15.24
C GLU A 56 3.52 -2.77 -16.16
N GLU A 57 4.83 -2.63 -16.31
CA GLU A 57 5.65 -3.53 -17.15
C GLU A 57 5.61 -5.00 -16.69
N GLU A 58 5.59 -5.25 -15.37
CA GLU A 58 5.61 -6.60 -14.82
C GLU A 58 4.22 -7.23 -14.71
N SER A 59 3.20 -6.43 -14.40
CA SER A 59 1.82 -6.91 -14.34
C SER A 59 1.20 -7.07 -15.73
N GLY A 60 1.62 -6.24 -16.70
CA GLY A 60 0.94 -6.06 -17.98
C GLY A 60 -0.35 -5.25 -17.85
N ALA A 61 -0.65 -4.70 -16.68
CA ALA A 61 -1.76 -3.79 -16.45
C ALA A 61 -1.36 -2.35 -16.79
N HIS A 62 -2.36 -1.52 -17.09
CA HIS A 62 -2.21 -0.06 -17.13
C HIS A 62 -2.70 0.55 -15.81
N CYS A 63 -2.23 1.74 -15.46
CA CYS A 63 -2.75 2.48 -14.32
C CYS A 63 -4.29 2.65 -14.39
N GLY A 64 -4.98 2.22 -13.34
CA GLY A 64 -6.44 2.15 -13.25
C GLY A 64 -7.07 0.91 -13.89
N GLY A 65 -6.27 -0.07 -14.31
CA GLY A 65 -6.72 -1.26 -15.02
C GLY A 65 -6.20 -2.57 -14.43
N ASP A 66 -6.77 -3.67 -14.92
CA ASP A 66 -6.39 -5.03 -14.56
C ASP A 66 -5.38 -5.62 -15.55
N SER A 67 -4.56 -6.54 -15.06
CA SER A 67 -3.69 -7.35 -15.91
C SER A 67 -4.51 -8.35 -16.74
N PRO A 68 -4.03 -8.79 -17.92
CA PRO A 68 -4.78 -9.70 -18.80
C PRO A 68 -5.16 -11.05 -18.17
N ASP A 69 -4.44 -11.46 -17.13
CA ASP A 69 -4.69 -12.69 -16.37
C ASP A 69 -5.63 -12.48 -15.16
N GLY A 70 -6.09 -11.26 -14.90
CA GLY A 70 -6.98 -10.90 -13.80
C GLY A 70 -6.33 -11.03 -12.41
N LEU A 71 -5.00 -11.15 -12.32
CA LEU A 71 -4.31 -11.29 -11.04
C LEU A 71 -4.04 -9.95 -10.37
N PHE A 72 -3.67 -8.91 -11.13
CA PHE A 72 -3.26 -7.61 -10.60
C PHE A 72 -4.19 -6.51 -11.09
N HIS A 73 -4.52 -5.59 -10.19
CA HIS A 73 -5.08 -4.28 -10.50
C HIS A 73 -4.03 -3.25 -10.12
N VAL A 74 -3.56 -2.41 -11.05
CA VAL A 74 -2.55 -1.39 -10.74
C VAL A 74 -3.22 -0.04 -10.74
N MET A 75 -3.13 0.69 -9.63
CA MET A 75 -3.68 2.04 -9.51
C MET A 75 -2.71 2.99 -8.84
N GLU A 76 -2.75 4.24 -9.30
CA GLU A 76 -2.12 5.36 -8.63
C GLU A 76 -2.99 5.81 -7.46
N VAL A 77 -2.37 6.04 -6.31
CA VAL A 77 -3.04 6.52 -5.10
C VAL A 77 -2.30 7.68 -4.46
N GLU A 78 -3.04 8.38 -3.61
CA GLU A 78 -2.54 9.47 -2.79
C GLU A 78 -1.65 8.95 -1.63
N CYS A 79 -1.43 9.80 -0.63
CA CYS A 79 -0.51 9.52 0.47
C CYS A 79 -0.97 8.32 1.30
N LEU A 80 -0.13 7.27 1.36
CA LEU A 80 -0.35 6.07 2.18
C LEU A 80 0.33 6.15 3.56
N GLY A 81 0.85 7.32 3.95
CA GLY A 81 1.38 7.55 5.30
C GLY A 81 2.78 6.99 5.59
N ALA A 82 3.45 6.36 4.63
CA ALA A 82 4.80 5.79 4.78
C ALA A 82 5.91 6.70 4.18
N CYS A 83 5.80 8.02 4.35
CA CYS A 83 6.68 9.00 3.70
C CYS A 83 8.16 8.86 4.08
N ALA A 84 8.46 8.47 5.33
CA ALA A 84 9.83 8.18 5.76
C ALA A 84 10.45 6.98 5.00
N ASN A 85 9.59 6.14 4.43
CA ASN A 85 9.88 4.92 3.69
C ASN A 85 9.59 5.01 2.18
N ALA A 86 9.55 6.23 1.66
CA ALA A 86 9.38 6.48 0.23
C ALA A 86 10.56 5.97 -0.63
N PRO A 87 10.30 5.41 -1.82
CA PRO A 87 8.99 5.19 -2.44
C PRO A 87 8.35 3.87 -1.99
N MET A 88 7.01 3.81 -2.00
CA MET A 88 6.26 2.68 -1.46
C MET A 88 5.02 2.35 -2.30
N MET A 89 4.56 1.11 -2.19
CA MET A 89 3.28 0.65 -2.73
C MET A 89 2.57 -0.22 -1.70
N GLN A 90 1.25 -0.29 -1.78
CA GLN A 90 0.44 -1.20 -0.98
C GLN A 90 -0.14 -2.27 -1.89
N ILE A 91 -0.11 -3.52 -1.44
CA ILE A 91 -0.78 -4.63 -2.12
C ILE A 91 -1.81 -5.20 -1.17
N ASN A 92 -3.09 -5.02 -1.51
CA ASN A 92 -4.22 -5.28 -0.61
C ASN A 92 -4.04 -4.56 0.73
N ASP A 93 -3.73 -5.28 1.80
CA ASP A 93 -3.57 -4.74 3.16
C ASP A 93 -2.11 -4.45 3.54
N ASP A 94 -1.15 -4.95 2.75
CA ASP A 94 0.27 -4.95 3.11
C ASP A 94 1.05 -3.82 2.43
N CYS A 95 1.84 -3.07 3.21
CA CYS A 95 2.74 -2.04 2.70
C CYS A 95 4.10 -2.63 2.31
N TYR A 96 4.58 -2.27 1.13
CA TYR A 96 5.92 -2.56 0.62
C TYR A 96 6.64 -1.24 0.41
N GLU A 97 7.69 -1.01 1.18
CA GLU A 97 8.33 0.29 1.30
C GLU A 97 9.79 0.23 0.85
N ASP A 98 10.44 1.39 0.68
CA ASP A 98 11.84 1.47 0.24
C ASP A 98 12.11 0.78 -1.10
N LEU A 99 11.18 0.94 -2.03
CA LEU A 99 11.22 0.21 -3.29
C LEU A 99 12.22 0.82 -4.27
N THR A 100 12.82 -0.07 -5.05
CA THR A 100 13.44 0.26 -6.34
C THR A 100 12.61 -0.39 -7.44
N PRO A 101 12.72 0.05 -8.71
CA PRO A 101 12.00 -0.56 -9.82
C PRO A 101 12.19 -2.09 -9.88
N GLU A 102 13.41 -2.57 -9.65
CA GLU A 102 13.73 -4.01 -9.65
C GLU A 102 13.05 -4.73 -8.48
N ARG A 103 13.05 -4.12 -7.28
CA ARG A 103 12.40 -4.69 -6.10
C ARG A 103 10.89 -4.72 -6.25
N ALA A 104 10.28 -3.69 -6.84
CA ALA A 104 8.84 -3.67 -7.11
C ALA A 104 8.43 -4.84 -8.03
N LYS A 105 9.19 -5.07 -9.12
CA LYS A 105 8.97 -6.23 -10.00
C LYS A 105 9.13 -7.56 -9.27
N LEU A 106 10.16 -7.69 -8.42
CA LEU A 106 10.36 -8.90 -7.61
C LEU A 106 9.20 -9.17 -6.65
N VAL A 107 8.70 -8.11 -5.99
CA VAL A 107 7.52 -8.22 -5.13
C VAL A 107 6.32 -8.72 -5.93
N LEU A 108 6.02 -8.14 -7.09
CA LEU A 108 4.90 -8.58 -7.94
C LEU A 108 5.05 -10.04 -8.41
N LYS A 109 6.25 -10.45 -8.84
CA LYS A 109 6.53 -11.86 -9.20
C LYS A 109 6.25 -12.81 -8.05
N SER A 110 6.64 -12.44 -6.83
CA SER A 110 6.42 -13.26 -5.63
C SER A 110 4.95 -13.55 -5.37
N PHE A 111 4.04 -12.63 -5.75
CA PHE A 111 2.59 -12.85 -5.67
C PHE A 111 2.06 -13.80 -6.74
N ARG A 112 2.66 -13.81 -7.95
CA ARG A 112 2.36 -14.82 -8.98
C ARG A 112 2.79 -16.21 -8.52
N ASP A 113 3.95 -16.31 -7.89
CA ASP A 113 4.52 -17.57 -7.39
C ASP A 113 3.85 -18.08 -6.09
N GLY A 114 2.95 -17.30 -5.51
CA GLY A 114 2.25 -17.64 -4.26
C GLY A 114 3.13 -17.59 -3.00
N LYS A 115 4.28 -16.91 -3.07
CA LYS A 115 5.24 -16.74 -1.96
C LYS A 115 5.52 -15.26 -1.73
N PRO A 116 4.55 -14.49 -1.20
CA PRO A 116 4.68 -13.05 -1.08
C PRO A 116 5.90 -12.66 -0.24
N HIS A 117 6.58 -11.60 -0.67
CA HIS A 117 7.66 -10.98 0.11
C HIS A 117 7.13 -10.45 1.45
N LYS A 118 8.05 -10.29 2.41
CA LYS A 118 7.69 -9.76 3.73
C LYS A 118 7.24 -8.29 3.61
N PRO A 119 6.09 -7.91 4.21
CA PRO A 119 5.68 -6.51 4.31
C PRO A 119 6.68 -5.65 5.08
N GLY A 120 6.73 -4.36 4.73
CA GLY A 120 7.61 -3.34 5.29
C GLY A 120 8.73 -2.90 4.33
N PRO A 121 9.81 -2.30 4.86
CA PRO A 121 10.97 -1.88 4.08
C PRO A 121 11.61 -3.05 3.34
N GLN A 122 11.85 -2.88 2.04
CA GLN A 122 12.54 -3.87 1.19
C GLN A 122 14.06 -3.71 1.19
N ASN A 123 14.60 -2.86 2.06
CA ASN A 123 16.02 -2.65 2.28
C ASN A 123 16.45 -3.20 3.67
N ALA A 124 17.67 -2.88 4.10
CA ALA A 124 18.23 -3.40 5.36
C ALA A 124 17.65 -2.73 6.63
N ARG A 125 16.84 -1.67 6.50
CA ARG A 125 16.36 -0.92 7.66
C ARG A 125 15.14 -1.59 8.29
N LYS A 126 14.98 -1.40 9.60
CA LYS A 126 13.80 -1.88 10.32
C LYS A 126 12.80 -0.73 10.52
N ASN A 127 11.60 -0.92 9.99
CA ASN A 127 10.50 0.05 10.04
C ASN A 127 10.98 1.42 9.52
N SER A 128 10.80 2.49 10.30
CA SER A 128 11.15 3.86 9.94
C SER A 128 12.51 4.34 10.44
N MET A 129 13.42 3.44 10.84
CA MET A 129 14.76 3.87 11.30
C MET A 129 15.57 4.53 10.17
N GLY A 130 16.61 5.29 10.54
CA GLY A 130 17.54 5.85 9.59
C GLY A 130 18.24 4.77 8.76
N ILE A 131 18.64 5.10 7.53
CA ILE A 131 19.39 4.18 6.65
C ILE A 131 20.72 3.75 7.30
N MET A 132 21.32 4.62 8.12
CA MET A 132 22.53 4.34 8.90
C MET A 132 22.25 3.59 10.21
N GLY A 133 21.02 3.14 10.43
CA GLY A 133 20.58 2.50 11.68
C GLY A 133 19.94 3.49 12.65
N LYS A 134 19.82 3.05 13.92
CA LYS A 134 19.26 3.86 15.00
C LYS A 134 20.26 4.95 15.40
N THR A 135 19.85 6.21 15.36
CA THR A 135 20.60 7.34 15.94
C THR A 135 20.04 7.78 17.29
N THR A 136 18.82 7.34 17.61
CA THR A 136 18.09 7.60 18.86
C THR A 136 17.43 6.29 19.34
N LEU A 137 16.88 6.29 20.57
CA LEU A 137 16.25 5.11 21.18
C LEU A 137 17.22 3.90 21.27
N MET A 138 18.43 4.19 21.77
CA MET A 138 19.51 3.20 21.95
C MET A 138 19.34 2.41 23.25
N GLU A 139 18.75 3.03 24.26
CA GLU A 139 18.55 2.46 25.58
C GLU A 139 17.15 1.85 25.71
N GLU A 140 16.99 0.93 26.67
CA GLU A 140 15.68 0.43 27.02
C GLU A 140 14.84 1.54 27.67
N PRO A 141 13.54 1.66 27.32
CA PRO A 141 12.69 2.70 27.88
C PRO A 141 12.56 2.49 29.40
N PRO A 142 12.74 3.54 30.22
CA PRO A 142 12.56 3.42 31.65
C PRO A 142 11.12 3.04 31.99
N ALA A 143 10.93 2.39 33.14
CA ALA A 143 9.60 2.09 33.65
C ALA A 143 8.77 3.39 33.81
N PRO A 144 7.44 3.35 33.63
CA PRO A 144 6.60 4.53 33.79
C PRO A 144 6.78 5.12 35.18
N TYR A 145 7.02 6.43 35.23
CA TYR A 145 7.27 7.18 36.47
C TYR A 145 6.10 7.12 37.46
N CYS A 146 4.87 6.89 36.98
CA CYS A 146 3.64 6.90 37.79
C CYS A 146 2.97 5.52 37.84
N ARG A 147 3.65 4.47 38.33
CA ARG A 147 3.05 3.13 38.46
C ARG A 147 2.28 2.91 39.78
N GLU A 148 2.33 3.85 40.72
CA GLU A 148 1.72 3.76 42.07
C GLU A 148 0.59 4.77 42.33
N LEU A 149 0.02 5.42 41.30
CA LEU A 149 -1.25 6.16 41.39
C LEU A 149 -2.41 5.31 40.86
#